data_AF-A0A524LIY0-F1
#
_entry.id   AF-A0A524LIY0-F1
#
_cell.length_a   1.000
_cell.length_b   1.000
_cell.length_c   1.000
_cell.angle_alpha   90.00
_cell.angle_beta   90.00
_cell.angle_gamma   90.00
#
_symmetry.space_group_name_H-M   'P 1'
#
loop_
_entity.id
_entity.type
_entity.pdbx_description
1 polymer ?
#
loop_
_entity_poly.entity_id
_entity_poly.type
_entity_poly.pdbx_seq_one_letter_code
_entity_poly.pdbx_strand_id
1 'polypeptide(L)'
;MKKVVIPCSGIGKAFGQVAREATYLLTDSKHPDKFTTICLPLLMADDEESKQIVLESDVYTIDGCPKKCASALVKHVGGNPVMELLTAKVLAKNREHKPETILDIGDGGKLLAEDIDRIILDHGGIE
;
A
#
# COMPACT_ATOMS: atom_id res chain seq x y z
N MET A 1 -13.74 12.83 -1.86
CA MET A 1 -13.66 11.36 -2.05
C MET A 1 -12.48 10.85 -1.25
N LYS A 2 -12.56 9.66 -0.66
CA LYS A 2 -11.41 9.06 0.05
C LYS A 2 -10.32 8.72 -0.95
N LYS A 3 -9.05 8.87 -0.53
CA LYS A 3 -7.90 8.39 -1.30
C LYS A 3 -7.85 6.86 -1.24
N VAL A 4 -7.34 6.23 -2.29
CA VAL A 4 -7.28 4.76 -2.38
C VAL A 4 -5.86 4.30 -2.14
N VAL A 5 -5.64 3.41 -1.18
CA VAL A 5 -4.35 2.76 -0.92
C VAL A 5 -4.50 1.27 -1.24
N ILE A 6 -3.64 0.73 -2.10
CA ILE A 6 -3.70 -0.66 -2.53
C ILE A 6 -2.38 -1.37 -2.18
N PRO A 7 -2.39 -2.36 -1.27
CA PRO A 7 -1.24 -3.18 -0.98
C PRO A 7 -1.07 -4.26 -2.05
N CYS A 8 0.15 -4.77 -2.19
CA CYS A 8 0.38 -5.97 -2.99
C CYS A 8 -0.30 -7.22 -2.40
N SER A 9 -0.30 -8.32 -3.15
CA SER A 9 -0.94 -9.58 -2.75
C SER A 9 -0.36 -10.25 -1.50
N GLY A 10 0.70 -9.71 -0.89
CA GLY A 10 1.33 -10.23 0.33
C GLY A 10 1.89 -11.66 0.26
N ILE A 11 1.96 -12.29 -0.91
CA ILE A 11 2.26 -13.73 -1.03
C ILE A 11 3.73 -14.01 -0.68
N GLY A 12 3.94 -14.74 0.42
CA GLY A 12 5.22 -15.39 0.74
C GLY A 12 6.35 -14.47 1.21
N LYS A 13 6.08 -13.21 1.58
CA LYS A 13 7.14 -12.24 1.98
C LYS A 13 6.71 -11.33 3.12
N ALA A 14 7.58 -11.16 4.12
CA ALA A 14 7.36 -10.24 5.26
C ALA A 14 7.06 -8.80 4.79
N PHE A 15 7.76 -8.32 3.76
CA PHE A 15 7.49 -6.99 3.17
C PHE A 15 6.09 -6.84 2.57
N GLY A 16 5.49 -7.94 2.09
CA GLY A 16 4.11 -7.92 1.62
C GLY A 16 3.11 -7.83 2.77
N GLN A 17 3.44 -8.38 3.93
CA GLN A 17 2.64 -8.23 5.15
C GLN A 17 2.78 -6.82 5.72
N VAL A 18 3.99 -6.25 5.73
CA VAL A 18 4.19 -4.84 6.07
C VAL A 18 3.37 -3.91 5.15
N ALA A 19 3.28 -4.21 3.85
CA ALA A 19 2.46 -3.43 2.93
C ALA A 19 0.95 -3.47 3.30
N ARG A 20 0.47 -4.66 3.69
CA ARG A 20 -0.92 -4.84 4.16
C ARG A 20 -1.16 -4.15 5.50
N GLU A 21 -0.22 -4.26 6.43
CA GLU A 21 -0.29 -3.57 7.72
C GLU A 21 -0.34 -2.05 7.53
N ALA A 22 0.54 -1.50 6.68
CA ALA A 22 0.52 -0.07 6.37
C ALA A 22 -0.80 0.39 5.74
N THR A 23 -1.39 -0.45 4.87
CA THR A 23 -2.74 -0.19 4.33
C THR A 23 -3.77 -0.18 5.45
N TYR A 24 -3.76 -1.19 6.33
CA TYR A 24 -4.67 -1.27 7.48
C TYR A 24 -4.55 -0.07 8.42
N LEU A 25 -3.33 0.43 8.64
CA LEU A 25 -3.09 1.67 9.39
C LEU A 25 -3.78 2.86 8.73
N LEU A 26 -3.61 3.04 7.42
CA LEU A 26 -4.22 4.13 6.66
C LEU A 26 -5.75 4.01 6.59
N THR A 27 -6.30 2.80 6.43
CA THR A 27 -7.73 2.60 6.15
C THR A 27 -8.56 2.33 7.39
N ASP A 28 -8.29 1.26 8.13
CA ASP A 28 -9.22 0.79 9.16
C ASP A 28 -8.83 1.27 10.56
N SER A 29 -7.55 1.63 10.77
CA SER A 29 -7.02 1.96 12.09
C SER A 29 -6.97 3.48 12.35
N LYS A 30 -6.19 4.24 11.58
CA LYS A 30 -5.82 5.62 11.93
C LYS A 30 -6.51 6.69 11.08
N HIS A 31 -6.74 6.41 9.80
CA HIS A 31 -7.25 7.40 8.86
C HIS A 31 -8.50 6.94 8.06
N PRO A 32 -9.50 6.29 8.71
CA PRO A 32 -10.67 5.74 8.03
C PRO A 32 -11.51 6.76 7.30
N ASP A 33 -11.51 8.02 7.71
CA ASP A 33 -12.27 9.07 7.03
C ASP A 33 -11.56 9.60 5.78
N LYS A 34 -10.26 9.31 5.61
CA LYS A 34 -9.41 9.85 4.54
C LYS A 34 -9.04 8.80 3.48
N PHE A 35 -8.84 7.56 3.89
CA PHE A 35 -8.39 6.49 2.99
C PHE A 35 -9.36 5.32 2.94
N THR A 36 -9.35 4.62 1.82
CA THR A 36 -10.00 3.33 1.60
C THR A 36 -9.05 2.42 0.83
N THR A 37 -9.37 1.13 0.73
CA THR A 37 -8.63 0.16 -0.07
C THR A 37 -9.57 -0.56 -1.03
N ILE A 38 -9.02 -1.04 -2.14
CA ILE A 38 -9.72 -1.91 -3.09
C ILE A 38 -9.09 -3.30 -3.05
N CYS A 39 -9.94 -4.31 -3.16
CA CYS A 39 -9.51 -5.71 -3.18
C CYS A 39 -8.73 -5.98 -4.47
N LEU A 40 -7.43 -6.26 -4.36
CA LEU A 40 -6.57 -6.52 -5.51
C LEU A 40 -7.12 -7.62 -6.45
N PRO A 41 -7.67 -8.75 -5.96
CA PRO A 41 -8.40 -9.71 -6.81
C PRO A 41 -9.56 -9.16 -7.64
N LEU A 42 -10.30 -8.15 -7.16
CA LEU A 42 -11.39 -7.55 -7.95
C LEU A 42 -10.85 -6.82 -9.17
N LEU A 43 -9.76 -6.07 -9.00
CA LEU A 43 -9.06 -5.45 -10.12
C LEU A 43 -8.46 -6.50 -11.09
N MET A 44 -8.04 -7.66 -10.59
CA MET A 44 -7.58 -8.77 -11.45
C MET A 44 -8.73 -9.42 -12.23
N ALA A 45 -9.92 -9.42 -11.66
CA ALA A 45 -11.14 -9.93 -12.29
C ALA A 45 -11.80 -8.89 -13.21
N ASP A 46 -11.13 -7.77 -13.46
CA ASP A 46 -11.63 -6.69 -14.28
C ASP A 46 -12.98 -6.10 -13.79
N ASP A 47 -13.23 -6.15 -12.48
CA ASP A 47 -14.47 -5.67 -11.85
C ASP A 47 -14.69 -4.17 -12.11
N GLU A 48 -15.81 -3.84 -12.77
CA GLU A 48 -16.08 -2.49 -13.29
C GLU A 48 -16.22 -1.43 -12.19
N GLU A 49 -16.83 -1.76 -11.05
CA GLU A 49 -16.95 -0.83 -9.92
C GLU A 49 -15.57 -0.52 -9.33
N SER A 50 -14.77 -1.55 -9.08
CA SER A 50 -13.41 -1.40 -8.55
C SER A 50 -12.51 -0.61 -9.50
N LYS A 51 -12.63 -0.83 -10.81
CA LYS A 51 -11.92 -0.04 -11.83
C LYS A 51 -12.31 1.42 -11.80
N GLN A 52 -13.62 1.71 -11.76
CA GLN A 52 -14.10 3.09 -11.76
C GLN A 52 -13.55 3.86 -10.56
N ILE A 53 -13.55 3.23 -9.37
CA ILE A 53 -12.98 3.84 -8.16
C ILE A 53 -11.48 4.17 -8.35
N VAL A 54 -10.71 3.26 -8.96
CA VAL A 54 -9.29 3.47 -9.28
C VAL A 54 -9.09 4.61 -10.27
N LEU A 55 -9.95 4.74 -11.28
CA LEU A 55 -9.84 5.77 -12.31
C LEU A 55 -10.23 7.17 -11.81
N GLU A 56 -11.13 7.25 -10.83
CA GLU A 56 -11.65 8.52 -10.32
C GLU A 56 -10.91 9.04 -9.08
N SER A 57 -10.10 8.21 -8.41
CA SER A 57 -9.46 8.55 -7.12
C SER A 57 -7.95 8.74 -7.21
N ASP A 58 -7.39 9.47 -6.24
CA ASP A 58 -5.95 9.43 -6.00
C ASP A 58 -5.55 8.05 -5.45
N VAL A 59 -4.73 7.32 -6.21
CA VAL A 59 -4.33 5.96 -5.87
C VAL A 59 -2.88 5.91 -5.40
N TYR A 60 -2.64 5.28 -4.26
CA TYR A 60 -1.34 5.00 -3.69
C TYR A 60 -1.14 3.48 -3.72
N THR A 61 0.04 3.02 -4.10
CA THR A 61 0.36 1.59 -4.11
C THR A 61 1.52 1.29 -3.17
N ILE A 62 1.37 0.19 -2.42
CA ILE A 62 2.40 -0.29 -1.50
C ILE A 62 2.81 -1.70 -1.91
N ASP A 63 3.96 -1.82 -2.54
CA ASP A 63 4.48 -3.06 -3.06
C ASP A 63 5.54 -3.67 -2.13
N GLY A 64 5.32 -4.92 -1.72
CA GLY A 64 6.28 -5.66 -0.89
C GLY A 64 7.46 -6.24 -1.66
N CYS A 65 7.44 -6.26 -3.01
CA CYS A 65 8.56 -6.78 -3.80
C CYS A 65 8.65 -6.20 -5.22
N PRO A 66 9.78 -6.42 -5.93
CA PRO A 66 9.99 -5.87 -7.28
C PRO A 66 9.01 -6.32 -8.36
N LYS A 67 8.17 -7.35 -8.11
CA LYS A 67 7.08 -7.73 -9.01
C LYS A 67 5.98 -6.67 -9.11
N LYS A 68 5.88 -5.80 -8.10
CA LYS A 68 4.97 -4.66 -8.05
C LYS A 68 3.51 -4.98 -8.38
N CYS A 69 2.95 -6.02 -7.77
CA CYS A 69 1.60 -6.50 -8.11
C CYS A 69 0.53 -5.41 -8.00
N ALA A 70 0.59 -4.54 -7.00
CA ALA A 70 -0.39 -3.46 -6.84
C ALA A 70 -0.21 -2.41 -7.94
N SER A 71 0.99 -1.88 -8.09
CA SER A 71 1.27 -0.85 -9.11
C SER A 71 1.01 -1.33 -10.53
N ALA A 72 1.39 -2.57 -10.84
CA ALA A 72 1.18 -3.17 -12.15
C ALA A 72 -0.32 -3.29 -12.47
N LEU A 73 -1.12 -3.72 -11.49
CA LEU A 73 -2.54 -3.93 -11.70
C LEU A 73 -3.32 -2.62 -11.80
N VAL A 74 -2.99 -1.62 -10.97
CA VAL A 74 -3.58 -0.27 -11.10
C VAL A 74 -3.33 0.29 -12.50
N LYS A 75 -2.10 0.16 -13.01
CA LYS A 75 -1.76 0.60 -14.38
C LYS A 75 -2.47 -0.23 -15.46
N HIS A 76 -2.63 -1.54 -15.23
CA HIS A 76 -3.32 -2.42 -16.16
C HIS A 76 -4.78 -2.00 -16.38
N VAL A 77 -5.47 -1.58 -15.33
CA VAL A 77 -6.86 -1.11 -15.41
C VAL A 77 -6.97 0.38 -15.83
N GLY A 78 -5.88 1.00 -16.28
CA GLY A 78 -5.86 2.39 -16.77
C GLY A 78 -5.65 3.45 -15.68
N GLY A 79 -5.49 3.07 -14.41
CA GLY A 79 -5.19 3.99 -13.32
C GLY A 79 -3.73 4.46 -13.34
N ASN A 80 -3.48 5.61 -12.70
CA ASN A 80 -2.13 6.15 -12.53
C ASN A 80 -1.87 6.44 -11.04
N PRO A 81 -1.06 5.62 -10.34
CA PRO A 81 -0.78 5.89 -8.93
C PRO A 81 -0.09 7.24 -8.76
N VAL A 82 -0.60 8.07 -7.84
CA VAL A 82 0.05 9.33 -7.45
C VAL A 82 1.36 9.06 -6.71
N MET A 83 1.47 7.89 -6.07
CA MET A 83 2.68 7.41 -5.44
C MET A 83 2.78 5.88 -5.51
N GLU A 84 3.95 5.38 -5.92
CA GLU A 84 4.32 3.96 -5.89
C GLU A 84 5.42 3.70 -4.86
N LEU A 85 5.10 3.02 -3.76
CA LEU A 85 6.07 2.65 -2.74
C LEU A 85 6.52 1.19 -2.89
N LEU A 86 7.81 0.96 -2.69
CA LEU A 86 8.38 -0.38 -2.52
C LEU A 86 8.87 -0.50 -1.09
N THR A 87 8.30 -1.40 -0.29
CA THR A 87 8.59 -1.54 1.15
C THR A 87 10.10 -1.65 1.43
N ALA A 88 10.83 -2.39 0.58
CA ALA A 88 12.29 -2.52 0.70
C ALA A 88 13.05 -1.18 0.50
N LYS A 89 12.52 -0.25 -0.29
CA LYS A 89 13.10 1.09 -0.45
C LYS A 89 12.85 1.97 0.77
N VAL A 90 11.71 1.81 1.44
CA VAL A 90 11.42 2.51 2.69
C VAL A 90 12.34 2.00 3.79
N LEU A 91 12.49 0.67 3.94
CA LEU A 91 13.45 0.07 4.87
C LEU A 91 14.88 0.56 4.62
N ALA A 92 15.27 0.78 3.36
CA ALA A 92 16.61 1.28 3.04
C ALA A 92 16.89 2.68 3.61
N LYS A 93 15.85 3.47 3.94
CA LYS A 93 15.94 4.78 4.59
C LYS A 93 16.03 4.68 6.11
N ASN A 94 15.42 3.66 6.70
CA ASN A 94 15.54 3.37 8.12
C ASN A 94 15.70 1.86 8.34
N ARG A 95 16.96 1.41 8.42
CA ARG A 95 17.30 -0.03 8.46
C ARG A 95 16.95 -0.70 9.78
N GLU A 96 16.70 0.05 10.84
CA GLU A 96 16.35 -0.48 12.16
C GLU A 96 14.93 -1.06 12.16
N HIS A 97 14.06 -0.57 11.28
CA HIS A 97 12.68 -1.02 11.13
C HIS A 97 12.59 -2.28 10.26
N LYS A 98 13.47 -3.26 10.49
CA LYS A 98 13.49 -4.50 9.71
C LYS A 98 12.36 -5.42 10.18
N PRO A 99 11.50 -5.94 9.27
CA PRO A 99 10.51 -6.93 9.65
C PRO A 99 11.15 -8.29 9.92
N GLU A 100 10.52 -9.06 10.80
CA GLU A 100 10.97 -10.40 11.15
C GLU A 100 10.55 -11.43 10.11
N THR A 101 9.35 -11.99 10.24
CA THR A 101 8.86 -13.09 9.40
C THR A 101 7.58 -12.68 8.68
N ILE A 102 7.07 -13.60 7.86
CA ILE A 102 5.77 -13.43 7.21
C ILE A 102 4.58 -13.67 8.17
N LEU A 103 4.77 -14.51 9.20
CA LEU A 103 3.71 -14.85 10.15
C LEU A 103 3.57 -13.77 11.21
N ASP A 104 4.71 -13.20 11.62
CA ASP A 104 4.79 -12.06 12.51
C ASP A 104 5.89 -11.13 11.98
N ILE A 105 5.49 -9.90 11.64
CA ILE A 105 6.40 -8.88 11.10
C ILE A 105 7.27 -8.25 12.22
N GLY A 106 6.97 -8.53 13.49
CA GLY A 106 7.68 -7.99 14.64
C GLY A 106 7.54 -6.47 14.78
N ASP A 107 8.13 -5.92 15.83
CA ASP A 107 8.04 -4.48 16.10
C ASP A 107 8.76 -3.65 15.04
N GLY A 108 9.88 -4.14 14.50
CA GLY A 108 10.55 -3.51 13.37
C GLY A 108 9.66 -3.44 12.12
N GLY A 109 8.87 -4.48 11.83
CA GLY A 109 7.93 -4.47 10.72
C GLY A 109 6.74 -3.55 10.93
N LYS A 110 6.22 -3.45 12.17
CA LYS A 110 5.18 -2.47 12.52
C LYS A 110 5.69 -1.05 12.35
N LEU A 111 6.90 -0.75 12.84
CA LEU A 111 7.55 0.55 12.66
C LEU A 111 7.79 0.87 11.17
N LEU A 112 8.07 -0.13 10.35
CA LEU A 112 8.17 0.07 8.90
C LEU A 112 6.82 0.38 8.24
N ALA A 113 5.73 -0.19 8.75
CA ALA A 113 4.38 0.16 8.31
C ALA A 113 4.03 1.60 8.70
N GLU A 114 4.42 2.03 9.90
CA GLU A 114 4.30 3.42 10.38
C GLU A 114 5.11 4.41 9.53
N ASP A 115 6.30 4.02 9.05
CA ASP A 115 7.08 4.84 8.13
C ASP A 115 6.34 5.04 6.80
N ILE A 116 5.70 3.99 6.29
CA ILE A 116 4.92 4.05 5.05
C ILE A 116 3.67 4.93 5.22
N ASP A 117 2.94 4.76 6.32
CA ASP A 117 1.79 5.59 6.69
C ASP A 117 2.16 7.08 6.67
N ARG A 118 3.23 7.46 7.39
CA ARG A 118 3.73 8.83 7.43
C ARG A 118 4.12 9.35 6.04
N ILE A 119 4.85 8.57 5.23
CA ILE A 119 5.22 8.98 3.87
C ILE A 119 3.99 9.28 3.01
N ILE A 120 2.93 8.47 3.12
CA ILE A 120 1.68 8.67 2.38
C ILE A 120 0.90 9.89 2.89
N LEU A 121 0.86 10.10 4.21
CA LEU A 121 0.20 11.25 4.82
C LEU A 121 0.88 12.56 4.45
N ASP A 122 2.19 12.60 4.44
CA ASP A 122 2.97 13.77 4.06
C ASP A 122 2.67 14.10 2.58
N HIS A 123 2.53 13.09 1.71
CA HIS A 123 2.06 13.29 0.33
C HIS A 123 0.61 13.81 0.20
N GLY A 124 -0.08 14.07 1.31
CA GLY A 124 -1.41 14.67 1.38
C GLY A 124 -1.45 16.15 1.78
N GLY A 125 -0.31 16.84 1.77
CA GLY A 125 -0.18 18.24 2.13
C GLY A 125 1.22 18.52 2.64
N ILE A 126 2.21 18.46 1.74
CA ILE A 126 3.51 19.10 1.92
C ILE A 126 3.52 20.31 0.98
N GLU A 127 3.46 21.51 1.56
CA GLU A 127 4.09 22.70 0.96
C GLU A 127 5.59 22.68 1.27
#